data_AF-A0AAW2SSB5-F1
#
_entry.id   AF-A0AAW2SSB5-F1
#
_cell.length_a   1.000
_cell.length_b   1.000
_cell.length_c   1.000
_cell.angle_alpha   90.00
_cell.angle_beta   90.00
_cell.angle_gamma   90.00
#
_symmetry.space_group_name_H-M   'P 1'
#
loop_
_entity.id
_entity.type
_entity.pdbx_description
1 polymer ?
#
loop_
_entity_poly.entity_id
_entity_poly.type
_entity_poly.pdbx_seq_one_letter_code
_entity_poly.pdbx_strand_id
1 'polypeptide(L)'
;MARGYMAMAAIGATNIGSIELFIEPTLRTNNPQKKLLQSEPPEERVYEPEGTGVLLKKGDEIAAFNMGSTVVLVFQAPISESSAHQGSSSEFRFCIKRGDRIRMGEALGRWKDT
;
A
#
# COMPACT_ATOMS: atom_id res chain seq x y z
N MET A 1 2.38 7.73 -15.78
CA MET A 1 1.92 8.18 -14.44
C MET A 1 0.72 7.32 -14.07
N ALA A 2 0.72 6.67 -12.91
CA ALA A 2 -0.50 6.02 -12.41
C ALA A 2 -1.52 7.12 -12.09
N ARG A 3 -2.77 6.96 -12.54
CA ARG A 3 -3.90 7.85 -12.26
C ARG A 3 -4.98 7.01 -11.60
N GLY A 4 -5.36 7.34 -10.37
CA GLY A 4 -6.37 6.62 -9.61
C GLY A 4 -6.05 6.53 -8.13
N TYR A 5 -7.01 6.02 -7.36
CA TYR A 5 -6.86 5.82 -5.92
C TYR A 5 -6.05 4.56 -5.62
N MET A 6 -5.34 4.59 -4.49
CA MET A 6 -4.59 3.48 -3.93
C MET A 6 -4.84 3.42 -2.42
N ALA A 7 -4.99 2.21 -1.90
CA ALA A 7 -5.01 1.91 -0.48
C ALA A 7 -3.90 0.90 -0.15
N MET A 8 -3.29 1.09 1.02
CA MET A 8 -2.31 0.17 1.57
C MET A 8 -2.74 -0.22 2.98
N ALA A 9 -2.75 -1.52 3.27
CA ALA A 9 -2.89 -2.03 4.62
C ALA A 9 -1.56 -2.65 5.08
N ALA A 10 -1.07 -2.13 6.21
CA ALA A 10 0.13 -2.59 6.89
C ALA A 10 -0.27 -3.53 8.04
N ILE A 11 0.06 -4.82 7.93
CA ILE A 11 -0.39 -5.84 8.89
C ILE A 11 0.82 -6.43 9.60
N GLY A 12 0.97 -6.13 10.88
CA GLY A 12 2.05 -6.65 11.70
C GLY A 12 1.77 -8.07 12.22
N ALA A 13 2.77 -8.95 12.15
CA ALA A 13 2.74 -10.19 12.93
C ALA A 13 2.72 -9.89 14.43
N THR A 14 1.99 -10.71 15.20
CA THR A 14 1.95 -10.58 16.66
C THR A 14 3.36 -10.74 17.24
N ASN A 15 3.74 -9.83 18.15
CA ASN A 15 5.00 -9.77 18.89
C ASN A 15 6.25 -9.39 18.09
N ILE A 16 6.30 -9.58 16.77
CA ILE A 16 7.51 -9.32 15.96
C ILE A 16 7.32 -8.36 14.78
N GLY A 17 6.08 -8.13 14.34
CA GLY A 17 5.78 -7.31 13.17
C GLY A 17 5.48 -5.86 13.53
N SER A 18 6.43 -5.14 14.13
CA SER A 18 6.29 -3.70 14.26
C SER A 18 6.37 -3.03 12.88
N ILE A 19 5.51 -2.05 12.69
CA ILE A 19 5.40 -1.18 11.52
C ILE A 19 5.73 0.24 11.97
N GLU A 20 6.54 0.92 11.17
CA GLU A 20 6.89 2.32 11.33
C GLU A 20 6.42 3.09 10.10
N LEU A 21 5.66 4.18 10.30
CA LEU A 21 5.23 5.08 9.23
C LEU A 21 6.00 6.40 9.38
N PHE A 22 6.68 6.86 8.33
CA PHE A 22 7.54 8.05 8.48
C PHE A 22 6.75 9.35 8.70
N ILE A 23 5.51 9.42 8.21
CA ILE A 23 4.59 10.53 8.48
C ILE A 23 4.08 10.53 9.93
N GLU A 24 4.14 9.39 10.62
CA GLU A 24 3.67 9.20 12.00
C GLU A 24 4.79 8.61 12.87
N PRO A 25 5.86 9.37 13.18
CA PRO A 25 7.02 8.85 13.91
C PRO A 25 6.70 8.41 15.34
N THR A 26 5.56 8.87 15.88
CA THR A 26 5.07 8.51 17.21
C THR A 26 4.18 7.27 17.22
N LEU A 27 3.78 6.74 16.04
CA LEU A 27 2.97 5.54 15.95
C LEU A 27 3.74 4.34 16.52
N ARG A 28 3.11 3.67 17.49
CA ARG A 28 3.64 2.43 18.10
C ARG A 28 2.67 1.29 17.85
N THR A 29 3.10 0.34 17.03
CA THR A 29 2.38 -0.90 16.76
C THR A 29 2.82 -2.02 17.69
N ASN A 30 2.07 -3.14 17.71
CA ASN A 30 2.42 -4.33 18.47
C ASN A 30 2.63 -4.06 20.00
N ASN A 31 1.83 -3.15 20.57
CA ASN A 31 1.86 -2.87 21.99
C ASN A 31 1.05 -3.94 22.76
N PRO A 32 1.67 -4.77 23.61
CA PRO A 32 0.97 -5.81 24.36
C PRO A 32 -0.03 -5.25 25.37
N GLN A 33 0.18 -4.03 25.88
CA GLN A 33 -0.72 -3.40 26.86
C GLN A 33 -2.07 -3.05 26.24
N LYS A 34 -2.11 -2.68 24.95
CA LYS A 34 -3.35 -2.40 24.21
C LYS A 34 -4.24 -3.63 24.02
N LYS A 35 -3.72 -4.85 24.23
CA LYS A 35 -4.51 -6.10 24.12
C LYS A 35 -5.27 -6.47 25.41
N LEU A 36 -4.90 -5.87 26.55
CA LEU A 36 -5.49 -6.20 27.86
C LEU A 36 -6.76 -5.41 28.17
N LEU A 37 -6.90 -4.23 27.57
CA LEU A 37 -8.09 -3.40 27.68
C LEU A 37 -9.00 -3.67 26.48
N GLN A 38 -10.30 -3.84 26.73
CA GLN A 38 -11.30 -4.05 25.69
C GLN A 38 -11.19 -2.99 24.58
N SER A 39 -11.42 -3.43 23.34
CA SER A 39 -11.30 -2.72 22.07
C SER A 39 -11.47 -1.20 22.16
N GLU A 40 -10.36 -0.48 22.30
CA GLU A 40 -10.35 0.95 21.97
C GLU A 40 -10.80 1.11 20.51
N PRO A 41 -11.59 2.14 20.19
CA PRO A 41 -11.93 2.43 18.82
C PRO A 41 -10.65 2.65 17.98
N PRO A 42 -10.66 2.29 16.69
CA PRO A 42 -9.52 2.54 15.83
C PRO A 42 -9.18 4.03 15.82
N GLU A 43 -7.89 4.33 15.88
CA GLU A 43 -7.38 5.70 15.75
C GLU A 43 -7.42 6.10 14.28
N GLU A 44 -8.16 7.16 13.96
CA GLU A 44 -8.31 7.67 12.60
C GLU A 44 -7.64 9.05 12.49
N ARG A 45 -6.88 9.25 11.41
CA ARG A 45 -6.24 10.51 11.07
C ARG A 45 -6.45 10.82 9.59
N VAL A 46 -6.77 12.09 9.32
CA VAL A 46 -6.89 12.64 7.96
C VAL A 46 -5.73 13.60 7.73
N TYR A 47 -5.04 13.43 6.60
CA TYR A 47 -3.89 14.24 6.22
C TYR A 47 -4.24 15.10 5.02
N GLU A 48 -4.14 16.41 5.17
CA GLU A 48 -4.46 17.37 4.11
C GLU A 48 -3.24 17.60 3.20
N PRO A 49 -3.43 17.86 1.89
CA PRO A 49 -2.34 18.16 0.96
C PRO A 49 -1.50 19.36 1.40
N GLU A 50 -2.16 20.39 1.92
CA GLU A 50 -1.52 21.56 2.51
C GLU A 50 -1.42 21.40 4.04
N GLY A 51 -0.23 21.05 4.54
CA GLY A 51 0.07 21.05 5.98
C GLY A 51 0.53 19.69 6.50
N THR A 52 -0.39 18.89 7.04
CA THR A 52 -0.08 17.65 7.77
C THR A 52 0.25 16.47 6.87
N GLY A 53 -0.16 16.49 5.59
CA GLY A 53 0.16 15.46 4.62
C GLY A 53 1.56 15.56 4.03
N VAL A 54 1.99 14.46 3.42
CA VAL A 54 3.28 14.36 2.72
C VAL A 54 3.04 14.01 1.26
N LEU A 55 3.58 14.82 0.35
CA LEU A 55 3.60 14.51 -1.07
C LEU A 55 4.70 13.49 -1.37
N LEU A 56 4.30 12.28 -1.75
CA LEU A 56 5.22 11.20 -2.07
C LEU A 56 5.49 11.11 -3.57
N LYS A 57 6.76 10.98 -3.94
CA LYS A 57 7.21 10.69 -5.31
C LYS A 57 7.47 9.20 -5.48
N LYS A 58 7.51 8.75 -6.73
CA LYS A 58 7.84 7.36 -7.04
C LYS A 58 9.24 7.03 -6.51
N GLY A 59 9.31 6.01 -5.66
CA GLY A 59 10.56 5.55 -5.05
C GLY A 59 10.80 6.11 -3.65
N ASP A 60 9.98 7.06 -3.18
CA ASP A 60 10.04 7.53 -1.82
C ASP A 60 9.65 6.43 -0.84
N GLU A 61 10.38 6.34 0.26
CA GLU A 61 10.09 5.39 1.33
C GLU A 61 8.92 5.90 2.17
N ILE A 62 7.94 5.04 2.43
CA ILE A 62 6.71 5.42 3.14
C ILE A 62 6.64 4.81 4.54
N ALA A 63 7.24 3.63 4.70
CA ALA A 63 7.15 2.83 5.91
C ALA A 63 8.24 1.76 5.95
N ALA A 64 8.63 1.38 7.16
CA ALA A 64 9.47 0.22 7.42
C ALA A 64 8.63 -0.91 8.03
N PHE A 65 8.83 -2.13 7.51
CA PHE A 65 8.10 -3.33 7.92
C PHE A 65 9.06 -4.38 8.45
N ASN A 66 8.89 -4.77 9.71
CA ASN A 66 9.73 -5.80 10.32
C ASN A 66 9.28 -7.22 9.95
N MET A 67 10.13 -8.21 10.25
CA MET A 67 9.94 -9.61 9.89
C MET A 67 8.56 -10.14 10.30
N GLY A 68 7.91 -10.87 9.38
CA GLY A 68 6.58 -11.43 9.59
C GLY A 68 5.42 -10.47 9.28
N SER A 69 5.70 -9.22 8.92
CA SER A 69 4.67 -8.29 8.47
C SER A 69 4.16 -8.63 7.07
N THR A 70 2.89 -8.29 6.81
CA THR A 70 2.23 -8.41 5.50
C THR A 70 1.80 -7.03 5.01
N VAL A 71 2.02 -6.75 3.73
CA VAL A 71 1.52 -5.54 3.07
C VAL A 71 0.48 -5.95 2.04
N VAL A 72 -0.71 -5.35 2.13
CA VAL A 72 -1.78 -5.51 1.14
C VAL A 72 -1.92 -4.21 0.38
N LEU A 73 -1.84 -4.27 -0.95
CA LEU A 73 -2.00 -3.13 -1.84
C LEU A 73 -3.27 -3.30 -2.67
N VAL A 74 -4.11 -2.28 -2.68
CA VAL A 74 -5.29 -2.19 -3.55
C VAL A 74 -5.16 -0.90 -4.35
N PHE A 75 -5.24 -0.98 -5.66
CA PHE A 75 -5.13 0.19 -6.52
C PHE A 75 -6.10 0.06 -7.69
N GLN A 76 -6.53 1.20 -8.19
CA GLN A 76 -7.32 1.26 -9.41
C GLN A 76 -6.42 0.99 -10.62
N ALA A 77 -6.69 -0.10 -11.32
CA ALA A 77 -6.12 -0.31 -12.64
C ALA A 77 -6.84 0.60 -13.64
N PRO A 78 -6.12 1.30 -14.55
CA PRO A 78 -6.77 1.99 -15.64
C PRO A 78 -7.53 0.96 -16.49
N ILE A 79 -8.68 1.33 -17.03
CA ILE A 79 -9.46 0.52 -17.98
C ILE A 79 -9.72 1.44 -19.17
N SER A 80 -9.47 0.96 -20.39
CA SER A 80 -9.77 1.76 -21.59
C SER A 80 -11.25 1.63 -21.93
N GLU A 81 -11.99 2.74 -22.01
CA GLU A 81 -13.44 2.75 -22.27
C GLU A 81 -13.84 2.27 -23.69
N SER A 82 -12.87 1.95 -24.56
CA SER A 82 -13.12 1.44 -25.90
C SER A 82 -13.56 -0.03 -25.96
N SER A 83 -13.69 -0.73 -24.83
CA SER A 83 -14.08 -2.16 -24.79
C SER A 83 -15.59 -2.42 -24.78
N ALA A 84 -16.44 -1.41 -24.94
CA ALA A 84 -17.86 -1.66 -25.20
C ALA A 84 -18.11 -2.19 -26.63
N HIS A 85 -17.22 -1.90 -27.59
CA HIS A 85 -17.28 -2.42 -28.95
C HIS A 85 -15.89 -2.73 -29.51
N GLN A 86 -15.62 -4.02 -29.74
CA GLN A 86 -14.45 -4.58 -30.42
C GLN A 86 -13.09 -4.41 -29.71
N GLY A 87 -12.80 -5.37 -28.83
CA GLY A 87 -11.70 -6.30 -29.05
C GLY A 87 -10.26 -5.76 -29.08
N SER A 88 -9.84 -4.97 -28.09
CA SER A 88 -8.50 -5.07 -27.44
C SER A 88 -8.37 -3.97 -26.38
N SER A 89 -8.95 -4.18 -25.19
CA SER A 89 -8.65 -3.33 -24.02
C SER A 89 -7.19 -3.53 -23.64
N SER A 90 -6.42 -2.44 -23.60
CA SER A 90 -5.17 -2.45 -22.84
C SER A 90 -5.55 -2.80 -21.40
N GLU A 91 -4.98 -3.86 -20.84
CA GLU A 91 -5.31 -4.39 -19.52
C GLU A 91 -4.04 -4.39 -18.67
N PHE A 92 -4.20 -4.02 -17.40
CA PHE A 92 -3.12 -4.14 -16.43
C PHE A 92 -2.77 -5.60 -16.23
N ARG A 93 -1.49 -5.94 -16.31
CA ARG A 93 -1.01 -7.31 -16.10
C ARG A 93 0.08 -7.35 -15.04
N PHE A 94 -0.11 -8.23 -14.06
CA PHE A 94 0.95 -8.56 -13.10
C PHE A 94 2.13 -9.19 -13.82
N CYS A 95 3.34 -8.74 -13.47
CA CYS A 95 4.59 -9.32 -13.94
C CYS A 95 5.17 -10.34 -12.96
N ILE A 96 4.49 -10.56 -11.84
CA ILE A 96 4.89 -11.41 -10.72
C ILE A 96 3.91 -12.57 -10.55
N LYS A 97 4.36 -13.64 -9.92
CA LYS A 97 3.58 -14.82 -9.55
C LYS A 97 3.58 -15.03 -8.05
N ARG A 98 2.63 -15.84 -7.57
CA ARG A 98 2.58 -16.25 -6.17
C ARG A 98 3.90 -16.93 -5.78
N GLY A 99 4.52 -16.45 -4.70
CA GLY A 99 5.76 -16.99 -4.17
C GLY A 99 7.02 -16.26 -4.65
N ASP A 100 6.90 -15.32 -5.58
CA ASP A 100 8.04 -14.54 -6.05
C ASP A 100 8.59 -13.64 -4.93
N ARG A 101 9.93 -13.57 -4.84
CA ARG A 101 10.63 -12.62 -3.98
C ARG A 101 10.86 -11.34 -4.76
N ILE A 102 10.20 -10.27 -4.34
CA ILE A 102 10.25 -8.96 -5.00
C ILE A 102 11.42 -8.13 -4.47
N ARG A 103 12.14 -7.44 -5.36
CA ARG A 103 13.21 -6.49 -5.00
C ARG A 103 12.75 -5.03 -5.14
N MET A 104 13.44 -4.12 -4.44
CA MET A 104 13.20 -2.69 -4.61
C MET A 104 13.42 -2.29 -6.08
N GLY A 105 12.47 -1.54 -6.63
CA GLY A 105 12.47 -1.11 -8.03
C GLY A 105 11.96 -2.15 -9.03
N GLU A 106 11.67 -3.38 -8.58
CA GLU A 106 11.07 -4.40 -9.43
C GLU A 106 9.60 -4.09 -9.71
N ALA A 107 9.18 -4.24 -10.97
CA ALA A 107 7.83 -3.93 -11.38
C ALA A 107 6.86 -5.06 -10.99
N LEU A 108 5.86 -4.75 -10.16
CA LEU A 108 4.78 -5.68 -9.81
C LEU A 108 3.84 -5.96 -11.00
N GLY A 109 3.68 -4.98 -11.88
CA GLY A 109 2.83 -5.08 -13.06
C GLY A 109 3.14 -4.02 -14.09
N ARG A 110 2.60 -4.19 -15.29
CA ARG A 110 2.74 -3.26 -16.40
C ARG A 110 1.38 -3.01 -17.01
N TRP A 111 1.20 -1.78 -17.44
CA TRP A 111 0.17 -1.39 -18.38
C TRP A 111 0.78 -1.39 -19.78
N LYS A 112 0.01 -1.74 -20.81
CA LYS A 112 0.44 -1.49 -22.18
C LYS A 112 0.10 -0.04 -22.50
N ASP A 113 1.11 0.81 -22.51
CA ASP A 113 1.00 2.11 -23.17
C ASP A 113 0.92 1.80 -24.67
N THR A 114 -0.25 2.04 -25.28
CA THR A 114 -0.40 2.14 -26.74
C THR A 114 0.24 3.42 -27.24
#